data_AF-A0A7S3NTZ0-F1
#
_entry.id   AF-A0A7S3NTZ0-F1
#
_cell.length_a   1.000
_cell.length_b   1.000
_cell.length_c   1.000
_cell.angle_alpha   90.00
_cell.angle_beta   90.00
_cell.angle_gamma   90.00
#
_symmetry.space_group_name_H-M   'P 1'
#
loop_
_entity.id
_entity.type
_entity.pdbx_description
1 polymer ?
#
loop_
_entity_poly.entity_id
_entity_poly.type
_entity_poly.pdbx_seq_one_letter_code
_entity_poly.pdbx_strand_id
1 'polypeptide(L)'
;DKKTVLEMQVENGGAGVWSFPYQEHFLLEDDDWKYDNAPTFMGGHNVADFYDPDIEEKLNELEKEEEYLTKLEAAEVPDMPSEMEQMMVEEYERVKKKIGYIKHTKITQREHRVNKKRVAADVTGLKLREKVGDKADEILERNKQNRKSLFEIMGVSKKRRKTGEEMEVDQGDDMAMQVDKNDMS
;
A
#
# COMPACT_ATOMS: atom_id res chain seq x y z
N ASP A 1 36.34 -22.13 30.17
CA ASP A 1 36.41 -21.10 29.12
C ASP A 1 35.32 -21.33 28.08
N LYS A 2 34.61 -20.26 27.67
CA LYS A 2 33.64 -20.34 26.56
C LYS A 2 34.43 -20.28 25.26
N LYS A 3 34.28 -21.28 24.39
CA LYS A 3 34.88 -21.25 23.05
C LYS A 3 34.37 -20.04 22.28
N THR A 4 35.26 -19.39 21.56
CA THR A 4 34.90 -18.27 20.70
C THR A 4 34.28 -18.79 19.40
N VAL A 5 33.48 -17.94 18.74
CA VAL A 5 32.85 -18.27 17.45
C VAL A 5 33.88 -18.66 16.38
N LEU A 6 35.08 -18.06 16.44
CA LEU A 6 36.19 -18.37 15.54
C LEU A 6 36.75 -19.79 15.76
N GLU A 7 36.87 -20.24 17.01
CA GLU A 7 37.36 -21.59 17.32
C GLU A 7 36.36 -22.65 16.85
N MET A 8 35.06 -22.45 17.11
CA MET A 8 33.99 -23.32 16.61
C MET A 8 33.97 -23.42 15.09
N GLN A 9 34.19 -22.30 14.38
CA GLN A 9 34.26 -22.30 12.93
C GLN A 9 35.42 -23.15 12.41
N VAL A 10 36.61 -23.02 13.00
CA VAL A 10 37.80 -23.78 12.59
C VAL A 10 37.60 -25.27 12.84
N GLU A 11 37.01 -25.66 13.97
CA GLU A 11 36.69 -27.05 14.30
C GLU A 11 35.66 -27.66 13.33
N ASN A 12 34.66 -26.89 12.89
CA ASN A 12 33.55 -27.37 12.07
C ASN A 12 33.79 -27.23 10.55
N GLY A 13 35.05 -27.16 10.11
CA GLY A 13 35.42 -27.17 8.68
C GLY A 13 35.84 -25.82 8.10
N GLY A 14 36.02 -24.79 8.92
CA GLY A 14 36.60 -23.52 8.53
C GLY A 14 35.65 -22.57 7.79
N ALA A 15 36.22 -21.50 7.24
CA ALA A 15 35.48 -20.45 6.55
C ALA A 15 34.83 -20.98 5.25
N GLY A 16 33.50 -20.82 5.15
CA GLY A 16 32.71 -21.22 3.98
C GLY A 16 32.01 -22.57 4.10
N VAL A 17 32.36 -23.41 5.09
CA VAL A 17 31.68 -24.69 5.36
C VAL A 17 30.73 -24.56 6.56
N TRP A 18 31.16 -23.88 7.62
CA TRP A 18 30.35 -23.69 8.82
C TRP A 18 29.51 -22.41 8.75
N SER A 19 28.20 -22.54 9.03
CA SER A 19 27.26 -21.43 9.18
C SER A 19 26.92 -21.23 10.65
N PHE A 20 26.93 -19.98 11.11
CA PHE A 20 26.58 -19.62 12.48
C PHE A 20 25.06 -19.72 12.69
N PRO A 21 24.58 -20.56 13.63
CA PRO A 21 23.15 -20.68 13.90
C PRO A 21 22.67 -19.49 14.76
N TYR A 22 22.12 -18.46 14.12
CA TYR A 22 21.60 -17.27 14.82
C TYR A 22 20.49 -17.61 15.84
N GLN A 23 19.71 -18.65 15.55
CA GLN A 23 18.57 -19.10 16.34
C GLN A 23 18.95 -19.58 17.76
N GLU A 24 20.16 -20.12 17.94
CA GLU A 24 20.65 -20.60 19.24
C GLU A 24 20.74 -19.48 20.29
N HIS A 25 20.87 -18.23 19.84
CA HIS A 25 21.04 -17.05 20.68
C HIS A 25 19.73 -16.31 20.97
N PHE A 26 18.59 -16.79 20.49
CA PHE A 26 17.31 -16.18 20.79
C PHE A 26 16.90 -16.49 22.23
N LEU A 27 16.36 -15.48 22.94
CA LEU A 27 15.71 -15.66 24.24
C LEU A 27 14.20 -15.76 23.98
N LEU A 28 13.67 -16.98 24.07
CA LEU A 28 12.24 -17.27 24.02
C LEU A 28 11.79 -17.82 25.37
N GLU A 29 10.48 -17.94 25.54
CA GLU A 29 9.89 -18.61 26.71
C GLU A 29 10.14 -20.12 26.69
N ASP A 30 10.11 -20.72 25.50
CA ASP A 30 10.44 -22.12 25.27
C ASP A 30 11.61 -22.23 24.27
N ASP A 31 12.64 -22.99 24.65
CA ASP A 31 13.83 -23.21 23.84
C ASP A 31 13.56 -24.11 22.63
N ASP A 32 12.50 -24.95 22.67
CA ASP A 32 12.15 -25.86 21.58
C ASP A 32 11.64 -25.09 20.35
N TRP A 33 11.08 -23.90 20.53
CA TRP A 33 10.55 -23.06 19.44
C TRP A 33 11.63 -22.33 18.63
N LYS A 34 12.90 -22.38 19.05
CA LYS A 34 14.01 -21.65 18.38
C LYS A 34 14.16 -21.99 16.90
N TYR A 35 13.80 -23.20 16.52
CA TYR A 35 13.94 -23.73 15.16
C TYR A 35 12.60 -23.82 14.41
N ASP A 36 11.51 -23.35 15.01
CA ASP A 36 10.21 -23.34 14.34
C ASP A 36 10.19 -22.34 13.19
N ASN A 37 9.53 -22.75 12.09
CA ASN A 37 9.40 -21.93 10.89
C ASN A 37 8.08 -21.16 10.92
N ALA A 38 8.12 -19.89 11.29
CA ALA A 38 6.96 -19.01 11.22
C ALA A 38 6.61 -18.67 9.74
N PRO A 39 5.33 -18.76 9.34
CA PRO A 39 4.93 -18.37 7.99
C PRO A 39 5.07 -16.86 7.79
N THR A 40 5.63 -16.44 6.66
CA THR A 40 5.77 -15.01 6.31
C THR A 40 4.56 -14.49 5.55
N PHE A 41 3.99 -15.32 4.68
CA PHE A 41 2.86 -14.95 3.82
C PHE A 41 1.77 -16.00 3.86
N MET A 42 0.52 -15.56 3.90
CA MET A 42 -0.66 -16.42 3.86
C MET A 42 -1.79 -15.68 3.15
N GLY A 43 -2.46 -16.34 2.19
CA GLY A 43 -3.59 -15.74 1.45
C GLY A 43 -3.24 -14.47 0.65
N GLY A 44 -1.97 -14.27 0.26
CA GLY A 44 -1.52 -13.05 -0.41
C GLY A 44 -1.24 -11.87 0.54
N HIS A 45 -1.39 -12.08 1.85
CA HIS A 45 -1.13 -11.09 2.89
C HIS A 45 0.11 -11.48 3.73
N ASN A 46 0.72 -10.49 4.38
CA ASN A 46 1.83 -10.69 5.29
C ASN A 46 1.30 -11.05 6.68
N VAL A 47 1.79 -12.14 7.26
CA VAL A 47 1.35 -12.63 8.59
C VAL A 47 1.74 -11.65 9.70
N ALA A 48 2.90 -10.97 9.59
CA ALA A 48 3.38 -10.04 10.61
C ALA A 48 2.48 -8.82 10.81
N ASP A 49 1.68 -8.44 9.81
CA ASP A 49 0.77 -7.30 9.89
C ASP A 49 -0.46 -7.60 10.76
N PHE A 50 -0.72 -8.88 11.07
CA PHE A 50 -1.85 -9.35 11.88
C PHE A 50 -1.41 -9.88 13.26
N TYR A 51 -0.15 -9.71 13.66
CA TYR A 51 0.31 -10.13 14.97
C TYR A 51 -0.03 -9.07 16.04
N ASP A 52 -0.90 -9.42 16.99
CA ASP A 52 -1.33 -8.55 18.09
C ASP A 52 -1.58 -9.39 19.35
N PRO A 53 -1.07 -9.00 20.54
CA PRO A 53 -1.31 -9.73 21.79
C PRO A 53 -2.79 -9.81 22.17
N ASP A 54 -3.60 -8.82 21.76
CA ASP A 54 -5.03 -8.72 22.12
C ASP A 54 -5.94 -9.13 20.94
N ILE A 55 -5.41 -9.90 19.98
CA ILE A 55 -6.15 -10.28 18.76
C ILE A 55 -7.44 -11.04 19.05
N GLU A 56 -7.47 -11.88 20.08
CA GLU A 56 -8.65 -12.65 20.48
C GLU A 56 -9.78 -11.76 20.96
N GLU A 57 -9.49 -10.68 21.68
CA GLU A 57 -10.51 -9.73 22.14
C GLU A 57 -11.11 -8.98 20.94
N LYS A 58 -10.27 -8.50 20.02
CA LYS A 58 -10.70 -7.83 18.79
C LYS A 58 -11.54 -8.74 17.90
N LEU A 59 -11.17 -10.01 17.78
CA LEU A 59 -11.95 -11.02 17.05
C LEU A 59 -13.31 -11.26 17.71
N ASN A 60 -13.37 -11.39 19.04
CA ASN A 60 -14.63 -11.56 19.76
C ASN A 60 -15.57 -10.33 19.62
N GLU A 61 -15.02 -9.12 19.60
CA GLU A 61 -15.80 -7.90 19.36
C GLU A 61 -16.36 -7.88 17.93
N LEU A 62 -15.54 -8.24 16.94
CA LEU A 62 -15.95 -8.35 15.54
C LEU A 62 -17.03 -9.41 15.35
N GLU A 63 -16.88 -10.60 15.92
CA GLU A 63 -17.89 -11.67 15.83
C GLU A 63 -19.23 -11.23 16.43
N LYS A 64 -19.23 -10.50 17.56
CA LYS A 64 -20.47 -9.94 18.14
C LYS A 64 -21.12 -8.91 17.24
N GLU A 65 -20.33 -8.06 16.60
CA GLU A 65 -20.84 -7.08 15.62
C GLU A 65 -21.42 -7.78 14.40
N GLU A 66 -20.72 -8.78 13.84
CA GLU A 66 -21.21 -9.58 12.72
C GLU A 66 -22.49 -10.34 13.08
N GLU A 67 -22.58 -10.92 14.27
CA GLU A 67 -23.81 -11.55 14.76
C GLU A 67 -24.97 -10.55 14.88
N TYR A 68 -24.70 -9.34 15.37
CA TYR A 68 -25.71 -8.29 15.48
C TYR A 68 -26.20 -7.87 14.09
N LEU A 69 -25.29 -7.65 13.15
CA LEU A 69 -25.62 -7.31 11.76
C LEU A 69 -26.39 -8.43 11.07
N THR A 70 -25.97 -9.68 11.24
CA THR A 70 -26.66 -10.85 10.67
C THR A 70 -28.07 -10.99 11.24
N LYS A 71 -28.26 -10.77 12.54
CA LYS A 71 -29.59 -10.78 13.17
C LYS A 71 -30.47 -9.63 12.67
N LEU A 72 -29.89 -8.46 12.42
CA LEU A 72 -30.60 -7.31 11.86
C LEU A 72 -30.99 -7.54 10.40
N GLU A 73 -30.11 -8.15 9.61
CA GLU A 73 -30.38 -8.52 8.21
C GLU A 73 -31.45 -9.62 8.12
N ALA A 74 -31.39 -10.62 9.00
CA ALA A 74 -32.36 -11.70 9.06
C ALA A 74 -33.72 -11.25 9.63
N ALA A 75 -33.73 -10.25 10.52
CA ALA A 75 -34.94 -9.56 10.96
C ALA A 75 -35.38 -8.61 9.84
N GLU A 76 -35.98 -9.20 8.79
CA GLU A 76 -36.71 -8.57 7.68
C GLU A 76 -36.94 -7.07 7.91
N VAL A 77 -36.15 -6.25 7.21
CA VAL A 77 -36.27 -4.79 7.23
C VAL A 77 -37.75 -4.45 7.04
N PRO A 78 -38.44 -3.87 8.05
CA PRO A 78 -39.78 -3.36 7.80
C PRO A 78 -39.62 -2.34 6.68
N ASP A 79 -40.31 -2.60 5.56
CA ASP A 79 -40.27 -1.82 4.32
C ASP A 79 -39.99 -0.35 4.66
N MET A 80 -38.74 0.07 4.42
CA MET A 80 -38.28 1.40 4.84
C MET A 80 -39.23 2.41 4.20
N PRO A 81 -39.79 3.39 4.94
CA PRO A 81 -40.70 4.35 4.33
C PRO A 81 -40.02 4.95 3.11
N SER A 82 -40.66 4.86 1.94
CA SER A 82 -40.06 5.25 0.64
C SER A 82 -39.39 6.64 0.65
N GLU A 83 -39.86 7.55 1.51
CA GLU A 83 -39.30 8.87 1.72
C GLU A 83 -37.90 8.86 2.39
N MET A 84 -37.64 7.94 3.32
CA MET A 84 -36.33 7.77 3.96
C MET A 84 -35.31 7.12 3.01
N GLU A 85 -35.77 6.22 2.15
CA GLU A 85 -34.94 5.61 1.11
C GLU A 85 -34.52 6.66 0.06
N GLN A 86 -35.45 7.50 -0.39
CA GLN A 86 -35.18 8.62 -1.31
C GLN A 86 -34.15 9.60 -0.72
N MET A 87 -34.31 9.98 0.56
CA MET A 87 -33.37 10.86 1.27
C MET A 87 -31.95 10.27 1.35
N MET A 88 -31.81 8.96 1.57
CA MET A 88 -30.51 8.29 1.63
C MET A 88 -29.83 8.22 0.26
N VAL A 89 -30.59 7.95 -0.80
CA VAL A 89 -30.08 7.96 -2.19
C VAL A 89 -29.58 9.36 -2.57
N GLU A 90 -30.34 10.41 -2.24
CA GLU A 90 -29.92 11.80 -2.49
C GLU A 90 -28.64 12.19 -1.72
N GLU A 91 -28.52 11.78 -0.46
CA GLU A 91 -27.30 12.01 0.33
C GLU A 91 -26.11 11.25 -0.26
N TYR A 92 -26.30 9.99 -0.65
CA TYR A 92 -25.26 9.19 -1.30
C TYR A 92 -24.76 9.84 -2.59
N GLU A 93 -25.66 10.35 -3.43
CA GLU A 93 -25.29 11.09 -4.64
C GLU A 93 -24.51 12.37 -4.32
N ARG A 94 -24.91 13.13 -3.29
CA ARG A 94 -24.19 14.33 -2.86
C ARG A 94 -22.77 14.00 -2.40
N VAL A 95 -22.61 12.95 -1.59
CA VAL A 95 -21.30 12.48 -1.13
C VAL A 95 -20.44 12.03 -2.32
N LYS A 96 -20.99 11.25 -3.25
CA LYS A 96 -20.30 10.79 -4.47
C LYS A 96 -19.81 11.97 -5.33
N LYS A 97 -20.67 12.97 -5.56
CA LYS A 97 -20.32 14.21 -6.29
C LYS A 97 -19.20 14.98 -5.59
N LYS A 98 -19.25 15.13 -4.26
CA LYS A 98 -18.18 15.77 -3.46
C LYS A 98 -16.86 15.01 -3.56
N ILE A 99 -16.87 13.68 -3.47
CA ILE A 99 -15.67 12.85 -3.61
C ILE A 99 -15.04 13.04 -5.00
N GLY A 100 -15.86 13.06 -6.06
CA GLY A 100 -15.40 13.35 -7.42
C GLY A 100 -14.69 14.71 -7.51
N TYR A 101 -15.28 15.75 -6.94
CA TYR A 101 -14.69 17.09 -6.89
C TYR A 101 -13.35 17.13 -6.12
N ILE A 102 -13.25 16.43 -4.99
CA ILE A 102 -12.02 16.34 -4.20
C ILE A 102 -10.92 15.60 -4.99
N LYS A 103 -11.26 14.52 -5.69
CA LYS A 103 -10.32 13.80 -6.56
C LYS A 103 -9.81 14.70 -7.68
N HIS A 104 -10.72 15.38 -8.38
CA HIS A 104 -10.38 16.30 -9.48
C HIS A 104 -9.47 17.45 -9.02
N THR A 105 -9.80 18.11 -7.91
CA THR A 105 -8.98 19.21 -7.36
C THR A 105 -7.59 18.75 -6.91
N LYS A 106 -7.46 17.54 -6.35
CA LYS A 106 -6.14 16.97 -6.00
C LYS A 106 -5.30 16.65 -7.24
N ILE A 107 -5.92 16.16 -8.32
CA ILE A 107 -5.24 15.89 -9.58
C ILE A 107 -4.73 17.20 -10.19
N THR A 108 -5.58 18.22 -10.31
CA THR A 108 -5.17 19.53 -10.88
C THR A 108 -4.07 20.19 -10.04
N GLN A 109 -4.17 20.16 -8.71
CA GLN A 109 -3.10 20.65 -7.84
C GLN A 109 -1.77 19.90 -8.04
N ARG A 110 -1.81 18.58 -8.25
CA ARG A 110 -0.62 17.78 -8.55
C ARG A 110 -0.03 18.18 -9.90
N GLU A 111 -0.85 18.37 -10.92
CA GLU A 111 -0.44 18.84 -12.24
C GLU A 111 0.21 20.22 -12.16
N HIS A 112 -0.41 21.18 -11.45
CA HIS A 112 0.17 22.50 -11.21
C HIS A 112 1.53 22.43 -10.49
N ARG A 113 1.68 21.53 -9.50
CA ARG A 113 2.98 21.33 -8.81
C ARG A 113 4.05 20.74 -9.73
N VAL A 114 3.69 19.81 -10.60
CA VAL A 114 4.63 19.24 -11.58
C VAL A 114 5.01 20.28 -12.62
N ASN A 115 4.03 21.05 -13.11
CA ASN A 115 4.26 22.08 -14.11
C ASN A 115 5.15 23.21 -13.56
N LYS A 116 4.90 23.68 -12.32
CA LYS A 116 5.76 24.66 -11.65
C LYS A 116 7.21 24.17 -11.47
N LYS A 117 7.41 22.87 -11.20
CA LYS A 117 8.75 22.26 -11.10
C LYS A 117 9.43 22.16 -12.46
N ARG A 118 8.69 21.89 -13.55
CA ARG A 118 9.22 21.90 -14.92
C ARG A 118 9.69 23.31 -15.31
N VAL A 119 8.82 24.31 -15.16
CA VAL A 119 9.16 25.72 -15.44
C VAL A 119 10.37 26.18 -14.63
N ALA A 120 10.45 25.84 -13.34
CA ALA A 120 11.61 26.17 -12.52
C ALA A 120 12.90 25.50 -13.01
N ALA A 121 12.84 24.23 -13.42
CA ALA A 121 13.98 23.51 -13.98
C ALA A 121 14.44 24.13 -15.31
N ASP A 122 13.51 24.51 -16.17
CA ASP A 122 13.78 25.15 -17.46
C ASP A 122 14.48 26.52 -17.25
N VAL A 123 13.99 27.33 -16.31
CA VAL A 123 14.61 28.62 -15.94
C VAL A 123 16.01 28.43 -15.37
N THR A 124 16.24 27.40 -14.55
CA THR A 124 17.59 27.11 -14.03
C THR A 124 18.54 26.60 -15.10
N GLY A 125 18.04 25.80 -16.06
CA GLY A 125 18.81 25.32 -17.21
C GLY A 125 19.22 26.46 -18.15
N LEU A 126 18.31 27.41 -18.40
CA LEU A 126 18.58 28.62 -19.19
C LEU A 126 19.68 29.48 -18.55
N LYS A 127 19.60 29.73 -17.23
CA LYS A 127 20.62 30.47 -16.48
C LYS A 127 21.98 29.77 -16.46
N LEU A 128 21.99 28.43 -16.51
CA LEU A 128 23.23 27.67 -16.59
C LEU A 128 23.84 27.79 -17.99
N ARG A 129 23.03 27.66 -19.06
CA ARG A 129 23.47 27.90 -20.45
C ARG A 129 24.04 29.30 -20.67
N GLU A 130 23.45 30.32 -20.04
CA GLU A 130 23.98 31.69 -20.09
C GLU A 130 25.40 31.80 -19.50
N LYS A 131 25.71 31.03 -18.45
CA LYS A 131 27.00 31.13 -17.73
C LYS A 131 28.10 30.25 -18.29
N VAL A 132 27.77 29.07 -18.82
CA VAL A 132 28.77 28.06 -19.23
C VAL A 132 28.65 27.64 -20.70
N GLY A 133 27.73 28.25 -21.46
CA GLY A 133 27.57 28.03 -22.90
C GLY A 133 27.32 26.55 -23.23
N ASP A 134 28.07 26.03 -24.20
CA ASP A 134 27.92 24.66 -24.73
C ASP A 134 28.22 23.56 -23.70
N LYS A 135 28.91 23.88 -22.59
CA LYS A 135 29.21 22.91 -21.51
C LYS A 135 28.06 22.72 -20.53
N ALA A 136 26.98 23.49 -20.64
CA ALA A 136 25.84 23.40 -19.73
C ALA A 136 25.18 22.02 -19.74
N ASP A 137 25.02 21.44 -20.92
CA ASP A 137 24.33 20.15 -21.10
C ASP A 137 25.15 19.00 -20.50
N GLU A 138 26.48 19.04 -20.67
CA GLU A 138 27.41 18.08 -20.07
C GLU A 138 27.35 18.11 -18.54
N ILE A 139 27.33 19.31 -17.95
CA ILE A 139 27.25 19.51 -16.49
C ILE A 139 25.91 19.02 -15.94
N LEU A 140 24.81 19.26 -16.66
CA LEU A 140 23.48 18.78 -16.27
C LEU A 140 23.40 17.24 -16.31
N GLU A 141 23.97 16.61 -17.33
CA GLU A 141 24.01 15.15 -17.43
C GLU A 141 24.90 14.53 -16.35
N ARG A 142 26.06 15.11 -16.07
CA ARG A 142 26.94 14.67 -14.98
C ARG A 142 26.24 14.77 -13.62
N ASN A 143 25.52 15.85 -13.35
CA ASN A 143 24.74 16.00 -12.13
C ASN A 143 23.56 15.02 -12.05
N LYS A 144 22.92 14.67 -13.17
CA LYS A 144 21.88 13.62 -13.20
C LYS A 144 22.47 12.25 -12.85
N GLN A 145 23.64 11.91 -13.37
CA GLN A 145 24.34 10.65 -13.09
C GLN A 145 24.76 10.57 -11.61
N ASN A 146 25.37 11.63 -11.07
CA ASN A 146 25.76 11.70 -9.65
C ASN A 146 24.57 11.58 -8.71
N ARG A 147 23.40 12.12 -9.09
CA ARG A 147 22.18 11.94 -8.29
C ARG A 147 21.70 10.50 -8.32
N LYS A 148 21.75 9.82 -9.47
CA LYS A 148 21.33 8.41 -9.60
C LYS A 148 22.17 7.50 -8.72
N SER A 149 23.50 7.62 -8.78
CA SER A 149 24.40 6.84 -7.94
C SER A 149 24.20 7.11 -6.45
N LEU A 150 23.95 8.37 -6.06
CA LEU A 150 23.64 8.74 -4.67
C LEU A 150 22.32 8.09 -4.18
N PHE A 151 21.30 8.01 -5.02
CA PHE A 151 20.03 7.34 -4.67
C PHE A 151 20.19 5.84 -4.50
N GLU A 152 21.05 5.23 -5.31
CA GLU A 152 21.39 3.81 -5.25
C GLU A 152 22.16 3.47 -3.97
N ILE A 153 23.13 4.32 -3.60
CA ILE A 153 23.90 4.20 -2.35
C ILE A 153 23.04 4.41 -1.11
N MET A 154 22.15 5.40 -1.11
CA MET A 154 21.30 5.69 0.06
C MET A 154 20.12 4.72 0.23
N GLY A 155 19.97 3.72 -0.64
CA GLY A 155 18.89 2.73 -0.54
C GLY A 155 17.47 3.32 -0.60
N VAL A 156 17.34 4.60 -1.01
CA VAL A 156 16.05 5.28 -1.13
C VAL A 156 15.45 4.85 -2.46
N SER A 157 14.90 3.64 -2.47
CA SER A 157 14.14 3.11 -3.60
C SER A 157 13.04 4.11 -3.91
N LYS A 158 13.10 4.67 -5.11
CA LYS A 158 12.06 5.50 -5.66
C LYS A 158 10.84 4.59 -5.79
N LYS A 159 9.97 4.56 -4.77
CA LYS A 159 8.63 3.96 -4.82
C LYS A 159 7.83 4.76 -5.86
N ARG A 160 8.15 4.56 -7.14
CA ARG A 160 7.28 4.87 -8.26
C ARG A 160 6.10 3.95 -8.04
N ARG A 161 4.99 4.49 -7.55
CA ARG A 161 3.69 3.85 -7.76
C ARG A 161 3.54 3.73 -9.29
N LYS A 162 3.83 2.53 -9.80
CA LYS A 162 3.46 2.11 -11.15
C LYS A 162 1.96 1.88 -11.08
N THR A 163 1.19 2.79 -11.68
CA THR A 163 -0.08 2.52 -12.36
C THR A 163 -0.48 3.80 -13.10
N GLY A 164 0.12 3.94 -14.28
CA GLY A 164 -0.40 4.73 -15.39
C GLY A 164 -0.59 3.83 -16.62
N GLU A 165 -0.71 2.52 -16.42
CA GLU A 165 -1.21 1.58 -17.43
C GLU A 165 -2.71 1.41 -17.12
N GLU A 166 -3.50 2.03 -17.99
CA GLU A 166 -4.85 1.62 -18.40
C GLU A 166 -5.79 1.18 -17.27
N MET A 167 -6.51 2.14 -16.70
CA MET A 167 -7.88 1.85 -16.26
C MET A 167 -8.68 1.63 -17.54
N GLU A 168 -8.77 0.38 -17.99
CA GLU A 168 -9.99 -0.07 -18.67
C GLU A 168 -11.13 0.33 -17.75
N VAL A 169 -11.94 1.28 -18.24
CA VAL A 169 -13.22 1.58 -17.65
C VAL A 169 -14.03 0.34 -17.93
N ASP A 170 -14.03 -0.59 -16.98
CA ASP A 170 -14.99 -1.68 -16.94
C ASP A 170 -16.37 -1.02 -17.03
N GLN A 171 -16.97 -1.09 -18.21
CA GLN A 171 -18.38 -0.78 -18.43
C GLN A 171 -19.12 -1.94 -17.78
N GLY A 172 -19.08 -1.98 -16.45
CA GLY A 172 -19.79 -2.95 -15.64
C GLY A 172 -21.28 -2.66 -15.76
N ASP A 173 -21.90 -3.41 -16.67
CA ASP A 173 -23.29 -3.79 -16.77
C ASP A 173 -24.31 -2.78 -16.26
N ASP A 174 -24.89 -2.10 -17.23
CA ASP A 174 -26.21 -1.48 -17.17
C ASP A 174 -27.27 -2.57 -16.91
N MET A 175 -27.34 -3.09 -15.69
CA MET A 175 -28.43 -3.97 -15.27
C MET A 175 -29.66 -3.09 -15.02
N ALA A 176 -30.30 -2.67 -16.11
CA ALA A 176 -31.65 -2.14 -16.08
C ALA A 176 -32.56 -3.22 -15.48
N MET A 177 -32.97 -3.05 -14.22
CA MET A 177 -34.10 -3.78 -13.66
C MET A 177 -35.32 -3.49 -14.53
N GLN A 178 -35.63 -4.39 -15.46
CA GLN A 178 -36.95 -4.48 -16.05
C GLN A 178 -37.88 -4.99 -14.95
N VAL A 179 -38.63 -4.06 -14.36
CA VAL A 179 -39.75 -4.40 -13.49
C VAL A 179 -40.85 -4.90 -14.41
N ASP A 180 -41.04 -6.21 -14.48
CA ASP A 180 -42.16 -6.84 -15.18
C ASP A 180 -43.49 -6.36 -14.58
N LYS A 181 -44.17 -5.47 -15.30
CA LYS A 181 -45.51 -4.97 -14.95
C LYS A 181 -46.60 -5.89 -15.50
N ASN A 182 -46.55 -7.19 -15.21
CA ASN A 182 -47.55 -8.10 -15.77
C ASN A 182 -48.16 -9.13 -14.80
N ASP A 183 -48.24 -8.81 -13.50
CA ASP A 183 -49.02 -9.58 -12.52
C ASP A 183 -50.00 -8.69 -11.72
N MET A 184 -50.76 -7.83 -12.43
CA MET A 184 -52.02 -7.29 -11.90
C MET A 184 -53.09 -7.29 -12.98
N SER A 185 -53.70 -8.46 -13.21
CA SER A 185 -55.15 -8.71 -13.45
C SER A 185 -55.36 -9.96 -14.30
#